data_AF-A0A2A8V1J7-F1
#
_entry.id   AF-A0A2A8V1J7-F1
#
_cell.length_a   1.000
_cell.length_b   1.000
_cell.length_c   1.000
_cell.angle_alpha   90.00
_cell.angle_beta   90.00
_cell.angle_gamma   90.00
#
_symmetry.space_group_name_H-M   'P 1'
#
loop_
_entity.id
_entity.type
_entity.pdbx_description
1 polymer ?
#
loop_
_entity_poly.entity_id
_entity_poly.type
_entity_poly.pdbx_seq_one_letter_code
_entity_poly.pdbx_strand_id
1 'polypeptide(L)'
;MKKWWILWILNIPVFLISYVYSIFITSKIAYLPQSECKPLFIFTPQDVQYCSDIYPVDVLIIALKTNPFTYIWLLSGLYLVGFIVYLISRKIRR
;
A
#
# COMPACT_ATOMS: atom_id res chain seq x y z
N MET A 1 -15.05 0.55 -25.33
CA MET A 1 -13.69 0.98 -24.89
C MET A 1 -13.71 2.23 -24.01
N LYS A 2 -14.53 3.26 -24.27
CA LYS A 2 -14.52 4.52 -23.48
C LYS A 2 -14.92 4.39 -21.99
N LYS A 3 -15.92 3.56 -21.64
CA LYS A 3 -16.40 3.42 -20.23
C LYS A 3 -15.34 2.84 -19.27
N TRP A 4 -14.59 1.83 -19.72
CA TRP A 4 -13.54 1.20 -18.92
C TRP A 4 -12.38 2.15 -18.60
N TRP A 5 -12.02 3.01 -19.55
CA TRP A 5 -11.01 4.06 -19.33
C TRP A 5 -11.45 5.10 -18.30
N ILE A 6 -12.74 5.47 -18.30
CA ILE A 6 -13.28 6.41 -17.29
C ILE A 6 -13.19 5.81 -15.89
N LEU A 7 -13.63 4.55 -15.72
CA LEU A 7 -13.53 3.85 -14.43
C LEU A 7 -12.07 3.70 -13.98
N TRP A 8 -11.16 3.43 -14.91
CA TRP A 8 -9.74 3.33 -14.62
C TRP A 8 -9.13 4.65 -14.14
N ILE A 9 -9.41 5.75 -14.84
CA ILE A 9 -8.95 7.09 -14.44
C ILE A 9 -9.56 7.49 -13.09
N LEU A 10 -10.85 7.21 -12.87
CA LEU A 10 -11.52 7.52 -11.60
C LEU A 10 -10.96 6.71 -10.42
N ASN A 11 -10.37 5.54 -10.66
CA ASN A 11 -9.75 4.73 -9.61
C ASN A 11 -8.39 5.29 -9.16
N ILE A 12 -7.72 6.10 -9.98
CA ILE A 12 -6.44 6.73 -9.60
C ILE A 12 -6.56 7.59 -8.33
N PRO A 13 -7.49 8.56 -8.21
CA PRO A 13 -7.63 9.32 -6.97
C PRO A 13 -8.03 8.45 -5.79
N VAL A 14 -8.84 7.41 -5.99
CA VAL A 14 -9.18 6.44 -4.93
C VAL A 14 -7.93 5.73 -4.42
N PHE A 15 -7.09 5.23 -5.32
CA PHE A 15 -5.80 4.61 -4.98
C PHE A 15 -4.87 5.58 -4.24
N LEU A 16 -4.72 6.81 -4.72
CA LEU A 16 -3.82 7.79 -4.11
C LEU A 16 -4.30 8.22 -2.72
N ILE A 17 -5.59 8.51 -2.55
CA ILE A 17 -6.14 8.92 -1.26
C ILE A 17 -6.05 7.76 -0.26
N SER A 18 -6.45 6.55 -0.67
CA SER A 18 -6.37 5.37 0.20
C SER A 18 -4.92 5.02 0.57
N TYR A 19 -3.95 5.20 -0.33
CA TYR A 19 -2.52 5.06 -0.03
C TYR A 19 -2.07 6.01 1.08
N VAL A 20 -2.44 7.30 0.99
CA VAL A 20 -2.07 8.30 1.98
C VAL A 20 -2.66 7.94 3.36
N TYR A 21 -3.93 7.55 3.41
CA TYR A 21 -4.59 7.20 4.67
C TYR A 21 -4.15 5.85 5.25
N SER A 22 -3.49 4.99 4.47
CA SER A 22 -3.04 3.66 4.91
C SER A 22 -1.54 3.61 5.15
N ILE A 23 -0.77 3.36 4.09
CA ILE A 23 0.66 3.09 4.14
C ILE A 23 1.42 4.31 4.62
N PHE A 24 1.08 5.50 4.14
CA PHE A 24 1.78 6.72 4.52
C PHE A 24 1.55 7.08 6.00
N ILE A 25 0.31 7.00 6.50
CA ILE A 25 0.05 7.20 7.93
C ILE A 25 0.75 6.12 8.78
N THR A 26 0.71 4.86 8.35
CA THR A 26 1.36 3.76 9.09
C THR A 26 2.88 3.92 9.12
N SER A 27 3.49 4.48 8.06
CA SER A 27 4.93 4.76 8.04
C SER A 27 5.39 5.76 9.09
N LYS A 28 4.47 6.47 9.77
CA LYS A 28 4.81 7.33 10.92
C LYS A 28 5.42 6.56 12.09
N ILE A 29 5.28 5.23 12.13
CA ILE A 29 5.97 4.35 13.09
C ILE A 29 7.49 4.58 13.08
N ALA A 30 8.05 4.98 11.93
CA ALA A 30 9.46 5.33 11.80
C ALA A 30 9.93 6.46 12.74
N TYR A 31 9.00 7.32 13.18
CA TYR A 31 9.27 8.47 14.04
C TYR A 31 8.82 8.28 15.49
N LEU A 32 8.27 7.11 15.83
CA LEU A 32 7.86 6.81 17.20
C LEU A 32 9.08 6.55 18.10
N PRO A 33 8.93 6.71 19.43
CA PRO A 33 9.93 6.24 20.38
C PRO A 33 10.14 4.72 20.26
N GLN A 34 11.36 4.24 20.55
CA GLN A 34 11.69 2.81 20.48
C GLN A 34 10.73 1.95 21.33
N SER A 35 10.29 2.43 22.49
CA SER A 35 9.36 1.72 23.38
C SER A 35 7.99 1.47 22.75
N GLU A 36 7.58 2.28 21.77
CA GLU A 36 6.28 2.19 21.11
C GLU A 36 6.37 1.49 19.75
N CYS A 37 7.47 1.67 19.00
CA CYS A 37 7.61 1.09 17.67
C CYS A 37 8.02 -0.39 17.71
N LYS A 38 8.94 -0.76 18.62
CA LYS A 38 9.51 -2.12 18.71
C LYS A 38 8.47 -3.22 18.92
N PRO A 39 7.45 -3.03 19.80
CA PRO A 39 6.38 -4.01 19.96
C PRO A 39 5.54 -4.25 18.70
N LEU A 40 5.57 -3.32 17.73
CA LEU A 40 4.82 -3.44 16.48
C LEU A 40 5.57 -4.25 15.42
N PHE A 41 6.89 -4.43 15.56
CA PHE A 41 7.70 -5.17 14.61
C PHE A 41 7.33 -6.64 14.57
N ILE A 42 7.24 -7.19 13.37
CA ILE A 42 6.87 -8.59 13.11
C ILE A 42 8.08 -9.33 12.58
N PHE A 43 8.72 -8.78 11.54
CA PHE A 43 9.94 -9.32 10.94
C PHE A 43 11.16 -8.45 11.19
N THR A 44 10.98 -7.16 11.48
CA THR A 44 12.08 -6.25 11.80
C THR A 44 12.76 -6.70 13.11
N PRO A 45 14.09 -6.85 13.14
CA PRO A 45 14.82 -7.19 14.36
C PRO A 45 14.58 -6.18 15.49
N GLN A 46 14.56 -6.67 16.74
CA GLN A 46 14.28 -5.85 17.93
C GLN A 46 15.51 -5.07 18.43
N ASP A 47 16.69 -5.38 17.92
CA ASP A 47 17.97 -4.76 18.24
C ASP A 47 18.29 -3.53 17.38
N VAL A 48 17.40 -3.15 16.44
CA VAL A 48 17.56 -1.93 15.64
C VAL A 48 17.70 -0.69 16.51
N GLN A 49 18.56 0.24 16.05
CA GLN A 49 18.85 1.49 16.74
C GLN A 49 17.80 2.57 16.47
N TYR A 50 17.11 2.52 15.32
CA TYR A 50 16.10 3.51 14.98
C TYR A 50 14.83 2.84 14.49
N CYS A 51 13.68 3.42 14.83
CA CYS A 51 12.39 2.93 14.32
C CYS A 51 12.25 3.13 12.80
N SER A 52 13.04 4.04 12.21
CA SER A 52 13.15 4.22 10.76
C SER A 52 13.71 3.01 10.02
N ASP A 53 14.38 2.10 10.73
CA ASP A 53 14.92 0.86 10.17
C ASP A 53 13.84 -0.23 10.04
N ILE A 54 12.57 0.09 10.35
CA ILE A 54 11.44 -0.80 10.16
C ILE A 54 11.37 -1.30 8.71
N TYR A 55 11.22 -2.61 8.54
CA TYR A 55 11.09 -3.19 7.22
C TYR A 55 9.77 -2.75 6.55
N PRO A 56 9.77 -2.43 5.25
CA PRO A 56 8.55 -2.04 4.55
C PRO A 56 7.43 -3.10 4.61
N VAL A 57 7.81 -4.39 4.71
CA VAL A 57 6.84 -5.48 4.88
C VAL A 57 6.10 -5.40 6.22
N ASP A 58 6.78 -5.00 7.30
CA ASP A 58 6.14 -4.79 8.60
C ASP A 58 5.17 -3.62 8.52
N VAL A 59 5.57 -2.50 7.90
CA VAL A 59 4.69 -1.34 7.68
C VAL A 59 3.42 -1.77 6.93
N LEU A 60 3.55 -2.57 5.88
CA LEU A 60 2.41 -3.09 5.11
C LEU A 60 1.49 -3.96 5.96
N ILE A 61 2.03 -4.91 6.73
CA ILE A 61 1.23 -5.82 7.55
C ILE A 61 0.55 -5.07 8.69
N ILE A 62 1.27 -4.16 9.34
CA ILE A 62 0.69 -3.30 10.37
C ILE A 62 -0.43 -2.46 9.76
N ALA A 63 -0.23 -1.87 8.58
CA ALA A 63 -1.27 -1.10 7.90
C ALA A 63 -2.49 -1.95 7.57
N LEU A 64 -2.32 -3.21 7.15
CA LEU A 64 -3.43 -4.14 6.91
C LEU A 64 -4.21 -4.49 8.20
N LYS A 65 -3.52 -4.53 9.35
CA LYS A 65 -4.14 -4.82 10.65
C LYS A 65 -4.86 -3.62 11.25
N THR A 66 -4.31 -2.41 11.10
CA THR A 66 -4.78 -1.22 11.82
C THR A 66 -5.62 -0.28 10.97
N ASN A 67 -5.45 -0.28 9.64
CA ASN A 67 -6.08 0.67 8.75
C ASN A 67 -6.98 -0.04 7.71
N PRO A 68 -8.32 0.05 7.83
CA PRO A 68 -9.25 -0.52 6.85
C PRO A 68 -9.05 0.01 5.42
N PHE A 69 -8.57 1.25 5.28
CA PHE A 69 -8.26 1.85 3.98
C PHE A 69 -7.14 1.13 3.22
N THR A 70 -6.30 0.34 3.90
CA THR A 70 -5.24 -0.44 3.26
C THR A 70 -5.81 -1.49 2.30
N TYR A 71 -6.98 -2.06 2.60
CA TYR A 71 -7.66 -2.99 1.69
C TYR A 71 -8.16 -2.29 0.42
N ILE A 72 -8.67 -1.06 0.55
CA ILE A 72 -9.12 -0.25 -0.60
C ILE A 72 -7.92 0.11 -1.47
N TRP A 73 -6.80 0.52 -0.85
CA TRP A 73 -5.55 0.79 -1.54
C TRP A 73 -5.03 -0.44 -2.31
N LEU A 74 -5.02 -1.62 -1.66
CA LEU A 74 -4.56 -2.85 -2.28
C LEU A 74 -5.45 -3.24 -3.48
N LEU A 75 -6.77 -3.24 -3.31
CA LEU A 75 -7.72 -3.60 -4.37
C LEU A 75 -7.69 -2.62 -5.53
N SER A 76 -7.62 -1.31 -5.25
CA SER A 76 -7.50 -0.29 -6.29
C SER A 76 -6.18 -0.40 -7.04
N GLY A 77 -5.06 -0.65 -6.35
CA GLY A 77 -3.76 -0.89 -6.97
C GLY A 77 -3.77 -2.13 -7.87
N LEU A 78 -4.32 -3.24 -7.39
CA LEU A 78 -4.47 -4.48 -8.18
C LEU A 78 -5.33 -4.24 -9.43
N TYR A 79 -6.41 -3.47 -9.32
CA TYR A 79 -7.22 -3.12 -10.48
C TYR A 79 -6.45 -2.26 -11.49
N LEU A 80 -5.71 -1.24 -11.02
CA LEU A 80 -4.94 -0.36 -11.89
C LEU A 80 -3.89 -1.15 -12.69
N VAL A 81 -3.11 -1.98 -12.00
CA VAL A 81 -2.08 -2.84 -12.61
C VAL A 81 -2.72 -3.90 -13.52
N GLY A 82 -3.76 -4.58 -13.05
CA GLY A 82 -4.45 -5.63 -13.79
C GLY A 82 -5.05 -5.12 -15.10
N PHE A 83 -5.58 -3.89 -15.12
CA PHE A 83 -6.08 -3.27 -16.34
C PHE A 83 -4.96 -3.00 -17.36
N ILE A 84 -3.78 -2.54 -16.92
CA ILE A 84 -2.61 -2.36 -17.79
C ILE A 84 -2.17 -3.70 -18.37
N VAL A 85 -2.04 -4.73 -17.54
CA VAL A 85 -1.68 -6.09 -17.96
C VAL A 85 -2.69 -6.64 -18.98
N TYR A 86 -3.99 -6.42 -18.76
CA TYR A 86 -5.04 -6.78 -19.72
C TYR A 86 -4.85 -6.09 -21.07
N LEU A 87 -4.57 -4.78 -21.09
CA LEU A 87 -4.35 -4.03 -22.33
C LEU A 87 -3.12 -4.56 -23.10
N ILE A 88 -2.01 -4.80 -22.40
CA ILE A 88 -0.79 -5.36 -22.99
C ILE A 88 -1.08 -6.75 -23.57
N SER A 89 -1.71 -7.63 -22.78
CA SER A 89 -2.05 -9.00 -23.21
C SER A 89 -2.95 -9.01 -24.44
N ARG A 90 -3.94 -8.11 -24.51
CA ARG A 90 -4.82 -7.96 -25.66
C ARG A 90 -4.09 -7.43 -26.90
N LYS A 91 -3.10 -6.54 -26.71
CA LYS A 91 -2.28 -6.03 -27.81
C LYS A 91 -1.35 -7.11 -28.38
N ILE A 92 -0.79 -7.98 -27.53
CA ILE A 92 0.06 -9.10 -27.95
C ILE A 92 -0.74 -10.19 -28.68
N ARG A 93 -1.98 -10.45 -28.26
CA ARG A 93 -2.85 -11.48 -28.88
C ARG A 93 -3.47 -11.05 -30.22
N ARG A 94 -3.39 -9.77 -30.58
CA ARG A 94 -3.90 -9.22 -31.84
C ARG A 94 -2.79 -9.11 -32.86
#